data_AF-A0A1G1MAP5-F1
#
_entry.id   AF-A0A1G1MAP5-F1
#
_cell.length_a   1.000
_cell.length_b   1.000
_cell.length_c   1.000
_cell.angle_alpha   90.00
_cell.angle_beta   90.00
_cell.angle_gamma   90.00
#
_symmetry.space_group_name_H-M   'P 1'
#
loop_
_entity.id
_entity.type
_entity.pdbx_description
1 polymer ?
#
loop_
_entity_poly.entity_id
_entity_poly.type
_entity_poly.pdbx_seq_one_letter_code
_entity_poly.pdbx_strand_id
1 'polypeptide(L)'
;METHELSLEISKIPEGHTRCLMKAIDRTHRLLAQEGALQNYDQIHSAKSILYAAIEQMGTRAERICTVQRMLRELLSIVTTQYHSPGQDKQVGLQILAELKARTSTI
;
A
#
# COMPACT_ATOMS: atom_id res chain seq x y z
N MET A 1 13.40 -4.92 21.02
CA MET A 1 14.42 -3.92 20.63
C MET A 1 14.56 -3.98 19.11
N GLU A 2 13.46 -3.73 18.37
CA GLU A 2 13.37 -4.07 16.93
C GLU A 2 12.95 -2.87 16.06
N THR A 3 12.47 -1.79 16.68
CA THR A 3 11.98 -0.59 15.98
C THR A 3 13.10 0.28 15.41
N HIS A 4 14.29 0.25 16.01
CA HIS A 4 15.42 1.08 15.60
C HIS A 4 16.16 0.56 14.36
N GLU A 5 16.36 -0.76 14.23
CA GLU A 5 16.96 -1.34 13.02
C GLU A 5 16.03 -1.15 11.81
N LEU A 6 14.71 -1.26 12.01
CA LEU A 6 13.70 -1.08 10.97
C LEU A 6 13.66 0.34 10.37
N SER A 7 14.01 1.36 11.16
CA SER A 7 14.04 2.76 10.71
C SER A 7 15.29 3.08 9.86
N LEU A 8 16.41 2.41 10.11
CA LEU A 8 17.70 2.68 9.46
C LEU A 8 17.80 2.23 7.99
N GLU A 9 17.02 1.25 7.51
CA GLU A 9 17.12 0.79 6.11
C GLU A 9 16.06 1.38 5.17
N ILE A 10 15.04 2.10 5.68
CA ILE A 10 14.10 2.85 4.82
C ILE A 10 14.80 4.05 4.17
N SER A 11 15.81 4.62 4.86
CA SER A 11 16.72 5.63 4.31
C SER A 11 17.49 5.17 3.05
N LYS A 12 17.55 3.86 2.78
CA LYS A 12 18.19 3.31 1.58
C LYS A 12 17.26 3.24 0.38
N ILE A 13 15.94 3.42 0.54
CA ILE A 13 14.98 3.37 -0.57
C ILE A 13 15.17 4.65 -1.42
N PRO A 14 15.39 4.53 -2.75
CA PRO A 14 15.49 5.70 -3.61
C PRO A 14 14.26 6.60 -3.46
N GLU A 15 14.44 7.92 -3.40
CA GLU A 15 13.37 8.88 -3.16
C GLU A 15 12.15 8.71 -4.11
N GLY A 16 12.41 8.30 -5.36
CA GLY A 16 11.37 7.98 -6.33
C GLY A 16 10.48 6.79 -5.94
N HIS A 17 11.07 5.76 -5.32
CA HIS A 17 10.36 4.57 -4.85
C HIS A 17 9.52 4.88 -3.60
N THR A 18 10.06 5.67 -2.67
CA THR A 18 9.33 6.16 -1.50
C THR A 18 8.13 7.00 -1.92
N ARG A 19 8.31 7.90 -2.90
CA ARG A 19 7.21 8.71 -3.44
C ARG A 19 6.12 7.86 -4.09
N CYS A 20 6.48 6.82 -4.83
CA CYS A 20 5.52 5.89 -5.43
C CYS A 20 4.71 5.16 -4.33
N LEU A 21 5.38 4.65 -3.30
CA LEU A 21 4.77 3.99 -2.16
C LEU A 21 3.78 4.91 -1.42
N MET A 22 4.18 6.14 -1.10
CA MET A 22 3.31 7.12 -0.45
C MET A 22 2.05 7.41 -1.28
N LYS A 23 2.19 7.54 -2.60
CA LYS A 23 1.05 7.72 -3.51
C LYS A 23 0.12 6.50 -3.48
N ALA A 24 0.67 5.29 -3.48
CA ALA A 24 -0.13 4.06 -3.39
C ALA A 24 -0.92 3.97 -2.08
N ILE A 25 -0.27 4.35 -0.96
CA ILE A 25 -0.89 4.39 0.37
C ILE A 25 -2.04 5.42 0.40
N ASP A 26 -1.79 6.67 -0.03
CA ASP A 26 -2.81 7.73 -0.01
C ASP A 26 -4.00 7.38 -0.91
N ARG A 27 -3.75 6.90 -2.12
CA ARG A 27 -4.79 6.55 -3.09
C ARG A 27 -5.69 5.42 -2.58
N THR A 28 -5.08 4.37 -2.04
CA THR A 28 -5.81 3.22 -1.50
C THR A 28 -6.56 3.57 -0.22
N HIS A 29 -5.99 4.43 0.63
CA HIS A 29 -6.67 4.94 1.82
C HIS A 29 -7.93 5.72 1.45
N ARG A 30 -7.85 6.65 0.49
CA ARG A 30 -9.03 7.40 0.03
C ARG A 30 -10.11 6.47 -0.53
N LEU A 31 -9.72 5.48 -1.32
CA LEU A 31 -10.65 4.50 -1.90
C LEU A 31 -11.38 3.69 -0.81
N LEU A 32 -10.66 3.20 0.21
CA LEU A 32 -11.25 2.39 1.27
C LEU A 32 -12.00 3.23 2.32
N ALA A 33 -11.58 4.47 2.56
CA ALA A 33 -12.20 5.35 3.55
C ALA A 33 -13.50 5.99 3.05
N GLN A 34 -13.65 6.20 1.74
CA GLN A 34 -14.89 6.75 1.17
C GLN A 34 -16.04 5.74 1.27
N GLU A 35 -17.09 6.12 2.01
CA GLU A 35 -18.38 5.44 1.95
C GLU A 35 -19.00 5.63 0.56
N GLY A 36 -19.45 4.54 -0.08
CA GLY A 36 -20.05 4.62 -1.41
C GLY A 36 -19.07 4.68 -2.60
N ALA A 37 -17.74 4.59 -2.38
CA ALA A 37 -16.75 4.45 -3.47
C ALA A 37 -16.90 3.16 -4.32
N LEU A 38 -17.92 2.36 -3.99
CA LEU A 38 -18.29 1.05 -4.52
C LEU A 38 -18.66 1.04 -6.02
N GLN A 39 -18.75 2.19 -6.67
CA GLN A 39 -19.09 2.29 -8.10
C GLN A 39 -18.10 3.14 -8.91
N ASN A 40 -17.03 3.66 -8.30
CA ASN A 40 -16.08 4.49 -9.03
C ASN A 40 -14.97 3.60 -9.65
N TYR A 41 -15.28 3.04 -10.82
CA TYR A 41 -14.37 2.19 -11.59
C TYR A 41 -13.01 2.87 -11.81
N ASP A 42 -13.00 4.16 -12.10
CA ASP A 42 -11.77 4.93 -12.35
C ASP A 42 -10.91 5.04 -11.09
N GLN A 43 -11.51 5.21 -9.91
CA GLN A 43 -10.79 5.21 -8.65
C GLN A 43 -10.20 3.84 -8.31
N ILE A 44 -10.96 2.76 -8.52
CA ILE A 44 -10.49 1.38 -8.31
C ILE A 44 -9.35 1.06 -9.29
N HIS A 45 -9.51 1.37 -10.57
CA HIS A 45 -8.49 1.15 -11.58
C HIS A 45 -7.22 1.95 -11.26
N SER A 46 -7.37 3.24 -10.93
CA SER A 46 -6.26 4.10 -10.53
C SER A 46 -5.52 3.57 -9.29
N ALA A 47 -6.23 3.05 -8.29
CA ALA A 47 -5.63 2.44 -7.11
C ALA A 47 -4.85 1.15 -7.46
N LYS A 48 -5.40 0.30 -8.35
CA LYS A 48 -4.68 -0.89 -8.84
C LYS A 48 -3.40 -0.51 -9.57
N SER A 49 -3.46 0.44 -10.51
CA SER A 49 -2.28 0.85 -11.30
C SER A 49 -1.13 1.35 -10.41
N ILE A 50 -1.42 2.18 -9.40
CA ILE A 50 -0.37 2.68 -8.51
C ILE A 50 0.17 1.60 -7.56
N LEU A 51 -0.67 0.65 -7.15
CA LEU A 51 -0.25 -0.51 -6.36
C LEU A 51 0.68 -1.42 -7.17
N TYR A 52 0.38 -1.69 -8.45
CA TYR A 52 1.27 -2.45 -9.33
C TYR A 52 2.65 -1.78 -9.46
N ALA A 53 2.67 -0.48 -9.76
CA ALA A 53 3.93 0.27 -9.86
C ALA A 53 4.75 0.22 -8.55
N ALA A 54 4.09 0.36 -7.40
CA ALA A 54 4.76 0.26 -6.10
C ALA A 54 5.32 -1.15 -5.84
N ILE A 55 4.58 -2.22 -6.19
CA ILE A 55 5.03 -3.61 -6.04
C ILE A 55 6.26 -3.89 -6.91
N GLU A 56 6.27 -3.41 -8.15
CA GLU A 56 7.40 -3.58 -9.07
C GLU A 56 8.65 -2.85 -8.56
N GLN A 57 8.50 -1.58 -8.16
CA GLN A 57 9.61 -0.78 -7.65
C GLN A 57 10.19 -1.33 -6.36
N MET A 58 9.35 -1.88 -5.48
CA MET A 58 9.80 -2.53 -4.27
C MET A 58 10.53 -3.84 -4.61
N GLY A 59 10.08 -4.67 -5.55
CA GLY A 59 10.67 -5.98 -5.86
C GLY A 59 12.15 -6.02 -6.32
N THR A 60 12.83 -4.87 -6.41
CA THR A 60 14.19 -4.73 -6.98
C THR A 60 15.34 -4.82 -5.96
N ARG A 61 15.08 -4.90 -4.65
CA ARG A 61 16.13 -5.06 -3.61
C ARG A 61 15.74 -6.14 -2.59
N ALA A 62 16.69 -6.97 -2.16
CA ALA A 62 16.39 -8.18 -1.40
C ALA A 62 16.05 -7.92 0.09
N GLU A 63 15.21 -8.81 0.63
CA GLU A 63 14.87 -9.06 2.04
C GLU A 63 13.84 -8.14 2.74
N ARG A 64 14.07 -6.83 2.95
CA ARG A 64 13.05 -5.95 3.60
C ARG A 64 11.81 -5.66 2.75
N ILE A 65 12.01 -5.73 1.44
CA ILE A 65 10.99 -5.54 0.42
C ILE A 65 9.95 -6.66 0.44
N CYS A 66 10.28 -7.85 0.92
CA CYS A 66 9.32 -8.95 0.97
C CYS A 66 8.08 -8.59 1.81
N THR A 67 8.25 -7.91 2.95
CA THR A 67 7.11 -7.55 3.80
C THR A 67 6.28 -6.40 3.22
N VAL A 68 6.92 -5.31 2.77
CA VAL A 68 6.20 -4.19 2.13
C VAL A 68 5.51 -4.64 0.86
N GLN A 69 6.20 -5.42 0.02
CA GLN A 69 5.65 -5.97 -1.21
C GLN A 69 4.49 -6.96 -0.92
N ARG A 70 4.60 -7.78 0.13
CA ARG A 70 3.49 -8.65 0.58
C ARG A 70 2.27 -7.83 0.98
N MET A 71 2.47 -6.79 1.80
CA MET A 71 1.38 -5.89 2.22
C MET A 71 0.74 -5.16 1.04
N LEU A 72 1.54 -4.72 0.07
CA LEU A 72 1.02 -4.10 -1.17
C LEU A 72 0.23 -5.10 -2.02
N ARG A 73 0.68 -6.36 -2.14
CA ARG A 73 -0.07 -7.41 -2.84
C ARG A 73 -1.38 -7.73 -2.14
N GLU A 74 -1.39 -7.72 -0.81
CA GLU A 74 -2.61 -7.93 -0.02
C GLU A 74 -3.59 -6.76 -0.21
N LEU A 75 -3.12 -5.50 -0.22
CA LEU A 75 -3.95 -4.35 -0.60
C LEU A 75 -4.49 -4.45 -2.03
N LEU A 76 -3.68 -4.92 -2.98
CA LEU A 76 -4.12 -5.13 -4.36
C LEU A 76 -5.24 -6.18 -4.44
N SER A 77 -5.12 -7.26 -3.67
CA SER A 77 -6.18 -8.26 -3.53
C SER A 77 -7.46 -7.62 -3.00
N ILE A 78 -7.38 -6.89 -1.89
CA ILE A 78 -8.53 -6.22 -1.25
C ILE A 78 -9.20 -5.21 -2.17
N VAL A 79 -8.43 -4.38 -2.89
CA VAL A 79 -8.97 -3.43 -3.89
C VAL A 79 -9.65 -4.17 -5.04
N THR A 80 -9.15 -5.35 -5.42
CA THR A 80 -9.77 -6.20 -6.44
C THR A 80 -11.03 -6.88 -5.92
N THR A 81 -11.05 -7.33 -4.67
CA THR A 81 -12.23 -7.90 -4.03
C THR A 81 -13.29 -6.84 -3.79
N GLN A 82 -12.91 -5.60 -3.42
CA GLN A 82 -13.84 -4.48 -3.26
C GLN A 82 -14.68 -4.19 -4.51
N TYR A 83 -14.14 -4.49 -5.69
CA TYR A 83 -14.89 -4.37 -6.94
C TYR A 83 -16.01 -5.42 -7.06
N HIS A 84 -15.80 -6.62 -6.50
CA HIS A 84 -16.73 -7.75 -6.62
C HIS A 84 -17.63 -7.93 -5.38
N SER A 85 -17.13 -7.60 -4.19
CA SER A 85 -17.78 -7.79 -2.88
C SER A 85 -17.49 -6.59 -1.96
N PRO A 86 -18.30 -5.51 -2.09
CA PRO A 86 -18.22 -4.31 -1.26
C PRO A 86 -18.17 -4.52 0.26
N GLY A 87 -17.18 -3.92 0.90
CA GLY A 87 -17.04 -3.80 2.35
C GLY A 87 -16.40 -4.99 3.05
N GLN A 88 -16.31 -6.15 2.39
CA GLN A 88 -15.91 -7.42 3.00
C GLN A 88 -14.54 -7.35 3.70
N ASP A 89 -13.54 -6.79 3.03
CA ASP A 89 -12.16 -6.76 3.54
C ASP A 89 -11.69 -5.33 3.90
N LYS A 90 -12.62 -4.38 4.01
CA LYS A 90 -12.30 -2.96 4.23
C LYS A 90 -11.45 -2.74 5.48
N GLN A 91 -11.81 -3.37 6.60
CA GLN A 91 -11.10 -3.20 7.87
C GLN A 91 -9.66 -3.73 7.80
N VAL A 92 -9.46 -4.89 7.17
CA VAL A 92 -8.13 -5.48 6.94
C VAL A 92 -7.28 -4.52 6.09
N GLY A 93 -7.84 -3.99 5.00
CA GLY A 93 -7.15 -3.03 4.15
C GLY A 93 -6.74 -1.76 4.89
N LEU A 94 -7.59 -1.23 5.77
CA LEU A 94 -7.27 -0.06 6.60
C LEU A 94 -6.17 -0.36 7.63
N GLN A 95 -6.12 -1.56 8.21
CA GLN A 95 -5.04 -1.96 9.12
C GLN A 95 -3.69 -2.07 8.39
N ILE A 96 -3.67 -2.70 7.21
CA ILE A 96 -2.46 -2.80 6.38
C ILE A 96 -1.95 -1.40 5.99
N LEU A 97 -2.86 -0.47 5.66
CA LEU A 97 -2.50 0.92 5.36
C LEU A 97 -1.91 1.66 6.56
N ALA A 98 -2.45 1.47 7.76
CA ALA A 98 -1.92 2.07 8.97
C ALA A 98 -0.48 1.58 9.24
N GLU A 99 -0.24 0.28 9.08
CA GLU A 99 1.08 -0.33 9.24
C GLU A 99 2.08 0.16 8.19
N LEU A 100 1.67 0.27 6.91
CA LEU A 100 2.51 0.85 5.86
C LEU A 100 2.85 2.32 6.17
N LYS A 101 1.86 3.12 6.60
CA LYS A 101 2.08 4.52 6.99
C LYS A 101 3.05 4.63 8.15
N ALA A 102 2.91 3.81 9.19
CA ALA A 102 3.80 3.80 10.34
C ALA A 102 5.25 3.51 9.93
N ARG A 103 5.45 2.60 8.97
CA ARG A 103 6.77 2.27 8.42
C ARG A 103 7.33 3.40 7.56
N THR A 104 6.50 4.09 6.76
CA THR A 104 6.99 5.16 5.87
C THR A 104 7.10 6.54 6.52
N SER A 105 6.46 6.77 7.67
CA SER A 105 6.49 8.07 8.37
C SER A 105 7.72 8.26 9.26
N THR A 106 8.58 7.24 9.36
CA THR A 106 9.86 7.28 10.08
C THR A 106 11.01 7.78 9.22
N ILE A 107 10.72 8.61 8.21
CA ILE A 107 11.67 9.27 7.30
C ILE A 107 11.72 10.76 7.64
#